data_AF-A0A227J5Z2-F1
#
_entry.id   AF-A0A227J5Z2-F1
#
_cell.length_a   1.000
_cell.length_b   1.000
_cell.length_c   1.000
_cell.angle_alpha   90.00
_cell.angle_beta   90.00
_cell.angle_gamma   90.00
#
_symmetry.space_group_name_H-M   'P 1'
#
loop_
_entity.id
_entity.type
_entity.pdbx_description
1 polymer ?
#
loop_
_entity_poly.entity_id
_entity_poly.type
_entity_poly.pdbx_seq_one_letter_code
_entity_poly.pdbx_strand_id
1 'polypeptide(L)'
;TDNLAIVIAPEDGDIFTPQTLSLIQKITVDAWQVPYSSRVDSIANYQHTEAFDDDLLVEDLLYSEYELTPERISKVKSIALSEPVLKSALVSEKGDVTVVNITVQLPEMDKTAEVEEVVSSIN
;
A
#
# COMPACT_ATOMS: atom_id res chain seq x y z
N THR A 1 -8.54 7.20 -16.71
CA THR A 1 -8.20 6.53 -15.45
C THR A 1 -8.16 7.60 -14.39
N ASP A 2 -8.87 7.38 -13.30
CA ASP A 2 -8.88 8.28 -12.15
C ASP A 2 -8.13 7.60 -11.00
N ASN A 3 -7.66 8.40 -10.04
CA ASN A 3 -6.88 7.89 -8.91
C ASN A 3 -7.54 8.30 -7.60
N LEU A 4 -7.74 7.32 -6.73
CA LEU A 4 -8.16 7.49 -5.35
C LEU A 4 -6.95 7.21 -4.45
N ALA A 5 -6.70 8.11 -3.50
CA ALA A 5 -5.61 7.95 -2.54
C ALA A 5 -6.18 7.83 -1.13
N ILE A 6 -5.84 6.73 -0.45
CA ILE A 6 -6.12 6.54 0.98
C ILE A 6 -4.84 6.88 1.73
N VAL A 7 -4.87 7.98 2.50
CA VAL A 7 -3.71 8.46 3.26
C VAL A 7 -3.81 7.97 4.70
N ILE A 8 -2.73 7.36 5.19
CA ILE A 8 -2.63 6.79 6.54
C ILE A 8 -1.53 7.55 7.27
N ALA A 9 -1.92 8.28 8.33
CA ALA A 9 -1.04 9.04 9.20
C ALA A 9 -1.36 8.67 10.66
N PRO A 10 -0.63 7.70 11.26
CA PRO A 10 -0.89 7.28 12.63
C PRO A 10 -0.52 8.37 13.63
N GLU A 11 -1.23 8.41 14.77
CA GLU A 11 -1.05 9.45 15.81
C GLU A 11 0.34 9.42 16.46
N ASP A 12 0.99 8.25 16.49
CA ASP A 12 2.35 8.07 17.03
C ASP A 12 3.46 8.50 16.05
N GLY A 13 3.09 8.84 14.80
CA GLY A 13 4.02 9.31 13.78
C GLY A 13 4.97 8.23 13.26
N ASP A 14 4.65 6.94 13.42
CA ASP A 14 5.44 5.85 12.84
C ASP A 14 4.53 4.84 12.13
N ILE A 15 4.65 4.75 10.80
CA ILE A 15 3.90 3.74 10.04
C ILE A 15 4.46 2.32 10.25
N PHE A 16 5.68 2.20 10.79
CA PHE A 16 6.38 0.93 10.98
C PHE A 16 6.09 0.31 12.35
N THR A 17 4.81 0.28 12.72
CA THR A 17 4.31 -0.46 13.89
C THR A 17 3.50 -1.67 13.43
N PRO A 18 3.44 -2.76 14.22
CA PRO A 18 2.65 -3.94 13.86
C PRO A 18 1.19 -3.60 13.51
N GLN A 19 0.60 -2.66 14.24
CA GLN A 19 -0.78 -2.22 14.08
C GLN A 19 -0.96 -1.50 12.74
N THR A 20 -0.11 -0.52 12.44
CA THR A 20 -0.22 0.27 11.20
C THR A 20 0.10 -0.58 9.98
N LEU A 21 1.14 -1.42 10.02
CA LEU A 21 1.49 -2.30 8.90
C LEU A 21 0.38 -3.34 8.62
N SER A 22 -0.24 -3.91 9.65
CA SER A 22 -1.40 -4.81 9.49
C SER A 22 -2.59 -4.08 8.87
N LEU A 23 -2.84 -2.84 9.28
CA LEU A 23 -3.89 -2.02 8.71
C LEU A 23 -3.64 -1.74 7.22
N ILE A 24 -2.40 -1.42 6.85
CA ILE A 24 -2.02 -1.18 5.45
C ILE A 24 -2.21 -2.45 4.61
N GLN A 25 -1.79 -3.62 5.10
CA GLN A 25 -2.05 -4.90 4.42
C GLN A 25 -3.55 -5.10 4.17
N LYS A 26 -4.38 -4.88 5.20
CA LYS A 26 -5.83 -5.02 5.08
C LYS A 26 -6.42 -4.04 4.07
N ILE A 27 -6.09 -2.75 4.16
CA ILE A 27 -6.58 -1.72 3.23
C ILE A 27 -6.15 -2.06 1.80
N THR A 28 -4.94 -2.57 1.61
CA THR A 28 -4.44 -2.97 0.28
C THR A 28 -5.28 -4.10 -0.32
N VAL A 29 -5.70 -5.08 0.49
CA VAL A 29 -6.59 -6.17 0.05
C VAL A 29 -8.00 -5.63 -0.24
N ASP A 30 -8.55 -4.83 0.67
CA ASP A 30 -9.91 -4.28 0.55
C ASP A 30 -10.02 -3.30 -0.65
N ALA A 31 -8.95 -2.57 -0.96
CA ALA A 31 -8.85 -1.64 -2.09
C ALA A 31 -9.09 -2.29 -3.46
N TRP A 32 -8.84 -3.60 -3.60
CA TRP A 32 -9.16 -4.34 -4.82
C TRP A 32 -10.67 -4.56 -5.02
N GLN A 33 -11.46 -4.43 -3.95
CA GLN A 33 -12.92 -4.57 -4.02
C GLN A 33 -13.61 -3.27 -4.43
N VAL A 34 -12.87 -2.15 -4.54
CA VAL A 34 -13.41 -0.89 -5.03
C VAL A 34 -13.90 -1.06 -6.48
N PRO A 35 -15.13 -0.65 -6.82
CA PRO A 35 -15.66 -0.72 -8.17
C PRO A 35 -14.70 -0.09 -9.19
N TYR A 36 -14.56 -0.74 -10.34
CA TYR A 36 -13.67 -0.31 -11.43
C TYR A 36 -12.17 -0.24 -11.07
N SER A 37 -11.75 -0.79 -9.93
CA SER A 37 -10.33 -0.88 -9.56
C SER A 37 -9.56 -1.71 -10.59
N SER A 38 -8.53 -1.10 -11.16
CA SER A 38 -7.64 -1.73 -12.14
C SER A 38 -6.23 -1.95 -11.59
N ARG A 39 -5.84 -1.20 -10.56
CA ARG A 39 -4.52 -1.28 -9.93
C ARG A 39 -4.58 -0.72 -8.51
N VAL A 40 -3.91 -1.40 -7.58
CA VAL A 40 -3.66 -0.91 -6.22
C VAL A 40 -2.15 -0.86 -6.01
N ASP A 41 -1.62 0.26 -5.53
CA ASP A 41 -0.22 0.42 -5.16
C ASP A 41 -0.10 0.87 -3.70
N SER A 42 0.74 0.18 -2.93
CA SER A 42 1.00 0.45 -1.53
C SER A 42 2.39 -0.05 -1.14
N ILE A 43 2.85 0.27 0.06
CA ILE A 43 4.05 -0.39 0.59
C ILE A 43 3.86 -1.89 0.78
N ALA A 44 2.62 -2.37 0.92
CA ALA A 44 2.38 -3.76 1.25
C ALA A 44 2.65 -4.67 0.05
N ASN A 45 2.14 -4.27 -1.12
CA ASN A 45 2.28 -5.01 -2.37
C ASN A 45 3.41 -4.49 -3.28
N TYR A 46 4.35 -3.75 -2.71
CA TYR A 46 5.57 -3.41 -3.42
C TYR A 46 6.40 -4.68 -3.65
N GLN A 47 6.61 -5.04 -4.90
CA GLN A 47 7.44 -6.19 -5.26
C GLN A 47 8.90 -5.89 -4.95
N HIS A 48 9.44 -6.60 -3.97
CA HIS A 48 10.83 -6.54 -3.57
C HIS A 48 11.55 -7.80 -4.04
N THR A 49 12.75 -7.63 -4.59
CA THR A 49 13.62 -8.74 -4.99
C THR A 49 14.84 -8.76 -4.09
N GLU A 50 15.11 -9.92 -3.49
CA GLU A 50 16.31 -10.14 -2.71
C GLU A 50 16.92 -11.51 -2.98
N ALA A 51 18.20 -11.64 -2.67
CA ALA A 51 18.88 -12.93 -2.73
C ALA A 51 18.52 -13.73 -1.48
N PHE A 52 18.11 -14.98 -1.68
CA PHE A 52 17.85 -15.95 -0.63
C PHE A 52 18.62 -17.23 -0.95
N ASP A 53 19.66 -17.51 -0.17
CA ASP A 53 20.68 -18.51 -0.49
C ASP A 53 21.27 -18.30 -1.90
N ASP A 54 21.04 -19.24 -2.82
CA ASP A 54 21.51 -19.18 -4.22
C ASP A 54 20.40 -18.74 -5.20
N ASP A 55 19.20 -18.43 -4.70
CA ASP A 55 18.03 -18.05 -5.48
C ASP A 55 17.69 -16.56 -5.31
N LEU A 56 16.85 -16.05 -6.21
CA LEU A 56 16.22 -14.73 -6.09
C LEU A 56 14.76 -14.92 -5.66
N LEU A 57 14.41 -14.31 -4.53
CA LEU A 57 13.04 -14.24 -4.04
C LEU A 57 12.41 -12.93 -4.51
N VAL A 58 11.27 -13.03 -5.18
CA VAL A 58 10.47 -11.87 -5.64
C VAL A 58 9.09 -11.98 -5.03
N GLU A 59 8.77 -11.08 -4.10
CA GLU A 59 7.50 -11.11 -3.37
C GLU A 59 7.11 -9.71 -2.88
N ASP A 60 5.93 -9.63 -2.27
CA ASP A 60 5.43 -8.41 -1.63
C ASP A 60 6.26 -8.03 -0.40
N LEU A 61 6.63 -6.76 -0.28
CA LEU A 61 7.42 -6.24 0.84
C LEU A 61 6.76 -6.49 2.20
N LEU A 62 5.42 -6.42 2.26
CA LEU A 62 4.64 -6.88 3.42
C LEU A 62 3.82 -8.13 3.09
N TYR A 63 4.46 -9.18 2.58
CA TYR A 63 3.80 -10.46 2.34
C TYR A 63 3.02 -10.94 3.59
N SER A 64 1.72 -11.17 3.45
CA SER A 64 0.80 -11.30 4.59
C SER A 64 0.96 -12.59 5.39
N GLU A 65 1.60 -13.61 4.81
CA GLU A 65 1.82 -14.90 5.49
C GLU A 65 2.95 -14.85 6.53
N TYR A 66 3.82 -13.85 6.45
CA TYR A 66 4.87 -13.65 7.43
C TYR A 66 4.37 -12.86 8.62
N GLU A 67 4.86 -13.21 9.81
CA GLU A 67 4.61 -12.45 11.03
C GLU A 67 5.35 -11.10 11.01
N LEU A 68 4.77 -10.06 11.62
CA LEU A 68 5.38 -8.74 11.76
C LEU A 68 6.30 -8.70 13.00
N THR A 69 7.41 -9.44 12.94
CA THR A 69 8.42 -9.40 14.02
C THR A 69 9.21 -8.08 14.00
N PRO A 70 9.84 -7.68 15.12
CA PRO A 70 10.67 -6.47 15.16
C PRO A 70 11.76 -6.43 14.08
N GLU A 71 12.40 -7.56 13.79
CA GLU A 71 13.45 -7.68 12.78
C GLU A 71 12.90 -7.44 11.38
N ARG A 72 11.74 -8.04 11.08
CA ARG A 72 11.07 -7.85 9.79
C ARG A 72 10.59 -6.41 9.61
N ILE A 73 9.98 -5.83 10.64
CA ILE A 73 9.55 -4.43 10.61
C ILE A 73 10.73 -3.50 10.34
N SER A 74 11.86 -3.74 11.01
CA SER A 74 13.10 -2.98 10.79
C SER A 74 13.61 -3.13 9.36
N LYS A 75 13.57 -4.35 8.79
CA LYS A 75 13.93 -4.62 7.40
C LYS A 75 13.03 -3.86 6.42
N VAL A 76 11.71 -3.94 6.61
CA VAL A 76 10.73 -3.22 5.78
C VAL A 76 10.96 -1.71 5.86
N LYS A 77 11.19 -1.17 7.06
CA LYS A 77 11.52 0.24 7.26
C LYS A 77 12.77 0.66 6.49
N SER A 78 13.83 -0.14 6.57
CA SER A 78 15.06 0.12 5.84
C SER A 78 14.80 0.17 4.33
N ILE A 79 14.11 -0.83 3.78
CA ILE A 79 13.81 -0.91 2.34
C ILE A 79 12.92 0.26 1.91
N ALA A 80 11.81 0.50 2.61
CA ALA A 80 10.85 1.54 2.26
C ALA A 80 11.46 2.95 2.23
N LEU A 81 12.44 3.22 3.10
CA LEU A 81 13.12 4.51 3.18
C LEU A 81 14.36 4.62 2.27
N SER A 82 14.94 3.49 1.85
CA SER A 82 16.06 3.47 0.91
C SER A 82 15.62 3.50 -0.55
N GLU A 83 14.51 2.85 -0.88
CA GLU A 83 14.03 2.72 -2.26
C GLU A 83 13.40 4.03 -2.78
N PRO A 84 13.98 4.68 -3.80
CA PRO A 84 13.47 5.95 -4.32
C PRO A 84 12.05 5.87 -4.90
N VAL A 85 11.61 4.68 -5.32
CA VAL A 85 10.26 4.45 -5.87
C VAL A 85 9.20 4.34 -4.78
N LEU A 86 9.60 4.07 -3.52
CA LEU A 86 8.72 4.06 -2.36
C LEU A 86 8.77 5.39 -1.62
N LYS A 87 9.98 5.85 -1.32
CA LYS A 87 10.21 7.12 -0.63
C LYS A 87 9.70 8.29 -1.46
N SER A 88 8.94 9.16 -0.82
CA SER A 88 8.29 10.34 -1.41
C SER A 88 7.21 10.05 -2.47
N ALA A 89 6.92 8.77 -2.75
CA ALA A 89 5.84 8.35 -3.63
C ALA A 89 4.71 7.63 -2.87
N LEU A 90 5.06 6.67 -2.01
CA LEU A 90 4.12 5.91 -1.17
C LEU A 90 4.37 6.11 0.32
N VAL A 91 5.60 6.46 0.72
CA VAL A 91 6.01 6.69 2.12
C VAL A 91 6.67 8.05 2.25
N SER A 92 6.33 8.81 3.29
CA SER A 92 7.02 10.06 3.61
C SER A 92 8.50 9.82 3.97
N GLU A 93 9.36 10.82 3.76
CA GLU A 93 10.79 10.68 4.09
C GLU A 93 11.05 10.35 5.57
N LYS A 94 10.12 10.74 6.45
CA LYS A 94 10.19 10.48 7.89
C LYS A 94 9.60 9.13 8.29
N GLY A 95 8.82 8.48 7.42
CA GLY A 95 8.09 7.27 7.76
C GLY A 95 6.88 7.51 8.67
N ASP A 96 6.35 8.72 8.69
CA ASP A 96 5.20 9.13 9.51
C ASP A 96 3.87 9.10 8.73
N VAL A 97 3.91 8.96 7.40
CA VAL A 97 2.73 8.90 6.53
C VAL A 97 2.96 7.90 5.40
N THR A 98 1.92 7.17 5.04
CA THR A 98 1.88 6.33 3.83
C THR A 98 0.61 6.53 3.03
N VAL A 99 0.64 6.16 1.76
CA VAL A 99 -0.53 6.20 0.87
C VAL A 99 -0.78 4.82 0.26
N VAL A 100 -2.05 4.43 0.17
CA VAL A 100 -2.54 3.37 -0.72
C VAL A 100 -3.23 4.04 -1.90
N ASN A 101 -2.69 3.86 -3.10
CA ASN A 101 -3.24 4.41 -4.34
C ASN A 101 -4.10 3.35 -5.04
N ILE A 102 -5.26 3.78 -5.53
CA ILE A 102 -6.22 2.94 -6.25
C ILE A 102 -6.50 3.62 -7.59
N THR A 103 -6.05 3.00 -8.67
CA THR A 103 -6.41 3.42 -10.02
C THR A 103 -7.73 2.79 -10.41
N VAL A 104 -8.69 3.62 -10.80
CA VAL A 104 -9.99 3.18 -11.32
C VAL A 104 -10.13 3.48 -12.80
N GLN A 105 -10.77 2.56 -13.52
CA GLN A 105 -11.09 2.69 -14.94
C GLN A 105 -12.60 2.76 -15.15
N LEU A 106 -13.13 3.98 -15.05
CA LEU A 106 -14.57 4.23 -15.20
C LEU A 106 -15.03 4.00 -16.66
N PRO A 107 -16.24 3.48 -16.86
CA PRO A 107 -16.81 3.27 -18.20
C PRO A 107 -17.25 4.58 -18.90
N GLU A 108 -17.29 5.70 -18.17
CA GLU A 108 -17.60 7.05 -18.68
C GLU A 108 -19.01 7.20 -19.27
N MET A 109 -19.97 6.36 -18.87
CA MET A 109 -21.36 6.43 -19.31
C MET A 109 -22.15 7.48 -18.51
N ASP A 110 -21.97 7.47 -17.18
CA ASP A 110 -22.46 8.51 -16.26
C ASP A 110 -21.42 8.74 -15.17
N LYS A 111 -20.54 9.72 -15.43
CA LYS A 111 -19.41 10.03 -14.55
C LYS A 111 -19.84 10.39 -13.12
N THR A 112 -21.03 10.95 -12.92
CA THR A 112 -21.47 11.35 -11.58
C THR A 112 -21.86 10.12 -10.77
N ALA A 113 -22.70 9.26 -11.34
CA ALA A 113 -23.13 8.02 -10.69
C ALA A 113 -21.94 7.06 -10.46
N GLU A 114 -21.04 6.95 -11.43
CA GLU A 114 -19.84 6.09 -11.35
C GLU A 114 -18.89 6.55 -10.24
N VAL A 115 -18.67 7.86 -10.06
CA VAL A 115 -17.84 8.40 -8.97
C VAL A 115 -18.52 8.20 -7.62
N GLU A 116 -19.84 8.41 -7.52
CA GLU A 116 -20.60 8.14 -6.29
C GLU A 116 -20.50 6.67 -5.85
N GLU A 117 -20.57 5.73 -6.80
CA GLU A 117 -20.42 4.29 -6.53
C GLU A 117 -19.07 3.99 -5.87
N VAL A 118 -17.96 4.49 -6.46
CA VAL A 118 -16.59 4.33 -5.93
C VAL A 118 -16.43 4.94 -4.53
N VAL A 119 -16.93 6.16 -4.32
CA VAL A 119 -16.81 6.84 -3.01
C VAL A 119 -17.68 6.17 -1.94
N SER A 120 -18.82 5.57 -2.32
CA SER A 120 -19.69 4.86 -1.40
C SER A 120 -19.12 3.53 -0.92
N SER A 121 -18.27 2.86 -1.72
CA SER A 121 -17.70 1.56 -1.33
C SER A 121 -16.58 1.65 -0.31
N ILE A 122 -16.02 2.84 -0.09
CA ILE A 122 -14.88 3.09 0.79
C ILE A 122 -15.26 3.73 2.15
N ASN A 123 -16.49 4.23 2.28
CA ASN A 123 -17.03 4.82 3.52
C ASN A 123 -17.84 3.81 4.33
#